data_AF-A0A255ZJQ3-F1
#
_entry.id   AF-A0A255ZJQ3-F1
#
_cell.length_a   1.000
_cell.length_b   1.000
_cell.length_c   1.000
_cell.angle_alpha   90.00
_cell.angle_beta   90.00
_cell.angle_gamma   90.00
#
_symmetry.space_group_name_H-M   'P 1'
#
loop_
_entity.id
_entity.type
_entity.pdbx_description
1 polymer ?
#
loop_
_entity_poly.entity_id
_entity_poly.type
_entity_poly.pdbx_seq_one_letter_code
_entity_poly.pdbx_strand_id
1 'polypeptide(L)'
;MRIDQLLVQRGLASTRSQAQRLIADGVQWRKLEIAGEVWKRVAKNGDEVPEDAVIELLDDSEARYVSRGGLKLEAALKQVGLSVAGLRCLDVGQSTGGFTDCLLQAGAQAVVGVDVGSAQLHPSLRADPRVLCVESVNARTLSASDLIAAYADSTGDEGHFDLEEDSETFEDFDDVEGDSPDDDEAAELAALPPEFAPPFDLLVADLSFISQTLVLPAAVPLLKAGGTLLTLVKPQFELQPGQVGKGGIVKDPAMYAIVEQRLREACAALDLTVTAWFDSPIEGGDGNREFFICARKAG
;
A
#
# COMPACT_ATOMS: atom_id res chain seq x y z
N MET A 1 20.82 0.82 -28.23
CA MET A 1 19.98 1.51 -27.22
C MET A 1 20.63 1.40 -25.84
N ARG A 2 20.42 2.37 -24.94
CA ARG A 2 20.90 2.24 -23.55
C ARG A 2 20.15 1.12 -22.84
N ILE A 3 20.87 0.29 -22.10
CA ILE A 3 20.28 -0.84 -21.37
C ILE A 3 19.21 -0.41 -20.36
N ASP A 4 19.41 0.71 -19.64
CA ASP A 4 18.41 1.22 -18.68
C ASP A 4 17.06 1.55 -19.35
N GLN A 5 17.11 2.04 -20.58
CA GLN A 5 15.91 2.31 -21.38
C GLN A 5 15.34 1.02 -21.98
N LEU A 6 16.20 0.12 -22.47
CA LEU A 6 15.77 -1.11 -23.12
C LEU A 6 15.04 -2.04 -22.15
N LEU A 7 15.49 -2.11 -20.89
CA LEU A 7 14.80 -2.86 -19.83
C LEU A 7 13.38 -2.35 -19.62
N VAL A 8 13.19 -1.03 -19.59
CA VAL A 8 11.86 -0.42 -19.43
C VAL A 8 11.00 -0.65 -20.67
N GLN A 9 11.55 -0.42 -21.86
CA GLN A 9 10.83 -0.59 -23.13
C GLN A 9 10.32 -2.02 -23.30
N ARG A 10 11.07 -3.03 -22.84
CA ARG A 10 10.70 -4.43 -22.94
C ARG A 10 9.88 -4.95 -21.76
N GLY A 11 9.49 -4.08 -20.83
CA GLY A 11 8.74 -4.46 -19.63
C GLY A 11 9.51 -5.33 -18.63
N LEU A 12 10.84 -5.43 -18.77
CA LEU A 12 11.71 -6.10 -17.78
C LEU A 12 11.90 -5.23 -16.52
N ALA A 13 11.58 -3.93 -16.62
CA ALA A 13 11.47 -3.00 -15.51
C ALA A 13 10.27 -2.08 -15.72
N SER A 14 9.48 -1.81 -14.69
CA SER A 14 8.37 -0.86 -14.70
C SER A 14 8.84 0.60 -14.76
N THR A 15 10.03 0.89 -14.21
CA THR A 15 10.60 2.24 -14.16
C THR A 15 12.09 2.25 -14.46
N ARG A 16 12.60 3.41 -14.88
CA ARG A 16 14.05 3.61 -15.07
C ARG A 16 14.84 3.37 -13.79
N SER A 17 14.31 3.80 -12.65
CA SER A 17 14.96 3.58 -11.35
C SER A 17 15.06 2.10 -11.00
N GLN A 18 14.04 1.29 -11.33
CA GLN A 18 14.11 -0.17 -11.18
C GLN A 18 15.12 -0.78 -12.15
N ALA A 19 15.13 -0.35 -13.42
CA ALA A 19 16.12 -0.81 -14.39
C ALA A 19 17.57 -0.60 -13.91
N GLN A 20 17.87 0.55 -13.31
CA GLN A 20 19.20 0.83 -12.75
C GLN A 20 19.58 -0.09 -11.59
N ARG A 21 18.62 -0.51 -10.77
CA ARG A 21 18.86 -1.46 -9.67
C ARG A 21 19.08 -2.88 -10.19
N LEU A 22 18.22 -3.35 -11.11
CA LEU A 22 18.42 -4.62 -11.78
C LEU A 22 19.80 -4.72 -12.42
N ILE A 23 20.28 -3.63 -13.04
CA ILE A 23 21.64 -3.55 -13.57
C ILE A 23 22.71 -3.67 -12.49
N ALA A 24 22.50 -3.06 -11.31
CA ALA A 24 23.40 -3.16 -10.17
C ALA A 24 23.44 -4.59 -9.58
N ASP A 25 22.31 -5.28 -9.55
CA ASP A 25 22.18 -6.66 -9.05
C ASP A 25 22.68 -7.70 -10.08
N GLY A 26 22.73 -7.30 -11.35
CA GLY A 26 23.44 -7.99 -12.41
C GLY A 26 22.56 -8.26 -13.62
N VAL A 27 22.93 -7.66 -14.75
CA VAL A 27 22.31 -7.92 -16.06
C VAL A 27 23.35 -8.41 -17.03
N GLN A 28 22.99 -9.37 -17.87
CA GLN A 28 23.82 -9.79 -19.00
C GLN A 28 23.02 -9.88 -20.29
N TRP A 29 23.72 -9.79 -21.41
CA TRP A 29 23.12 -9.82 -22.74
C TRP A 29 23.98 -10.57 -23.76
N ARG A 30 23.34 -11.03 -24.85
CA ARG A 30 24.00 -11.60 -26.04
C ARG A 30 23.13 -11.43 -27.28
N LYS A 31 23.68 -11.50 -28.50
CA LYS A 31 22.88 -11.63 -29.73
C LYS A 31 22.68 -13.09 -30.08
N LEU A 32 21.45 -13.44 -30.45
CA LEU A 32 21.12 -14.79 -30.92
C LEU A 32 21.70 -15.09 -32.31
N GLU A 33 21.86 -14.06 -33.15
CA GLU A 33 22.29 -14.21 -34.55
C GLU A 33 23.77 -14.59 -34.69
N ILE A 34 24.56 -14.48 -33.62
CA ILE A 34 26.00 -14.75 -33.62
C ILE A 34 26.25 -16.09 -32.95
N ALA A 35 26.48 -17.13 -33.76
CA ALA A 35 26.80 -18.47 -33.26
C ALA A 35 28.08 -18.44 -32.39
N GLY A 36 27.96 -18.92 -31.14
CA GLY A 36 29.05 -18.94 -30.18
C GLY A 36 29.27 -17.64 -29.40
N GLU A 37 28.37 -16.66 -29.49
CA GLU A 37 28.49 -15.45 -28.69
C GLU A 37 28.27 -15.73 -27.20
N VAL A 38 29.21 -15.21 -26.40
CA VAL A 38 29.23 -15.35 -24.94
C VAL A 38 28.41 -14.22 -24.30
N TRP A 39 27.77 -14.52 -23.18
CA TRP A 39 27.09 -13.52 -22.37
C TRP A 39 28.03 -12.40 -21.93
N LYS A 40 27.59 -11.16 -22.17
CA LYS A 40 28.29 -9.94 -21.77
C LYS A 40 27.56 -9.32 -20.59
N ARG A 41 28.27 -9.14 -19.46
CA ARG A 41 27.72 -8.42 -18.32
C ARG A 41 27.64 -6.92 -18.59
N VAL A 42 26.55 -6.32 -18.16
CA VAL A 42 26.35 -4.88 -18.12
C VAL A 42 27.16 -4.32 -16.95
N ALA A 43 27.95 -3.28 -17.20
CA ALA A 43 28.79 -2.66 -16.19
C ALA A 43 28.18 -1.39 -15.60
N LYS A 44 27.38 -0.66 -16.39
CA LYS A 44 26.74 0.59 -15.96
C LYS A 44 25.41 0.83 -16.67
N ASN A 45 24.55 1.62 -16.04
CA ASN A 45 23.20 1.96 -16.49
C ASN A 45 23.11 2.46 -17.94
N GLY A 46 24.15 3.17 -18.40
CA GLY A 46 24.19 3.77 -19.73
C GLY A 46 24.89 2.94 -20.80
N ASP A 47 25.23 1.67 -20.54
CA ASP A 47 25.84 0.82 -21.55
C ASP A 47 24.91 0.64 -22.74
N GLU A 48 25.46 0.76 -23.95
CA GLU A 48 24.71 0.52 -25.17
C GLU A 48 24.69 -0.95 -25.51
N VAL A 49 23.48 -1.47 -25.67
CA VAL A 49 23.22 -2.84 -26.11
C VAL A 49 22.41 -2.83 -27.39
N PRO A 50 22.56 -3.87 -28.23
CA PRO A 50 21.72 -4.04 -29.41
C PRO A 50 20.23 -4.17 -29.04
N GLU A 51 19.36 -3.56 -29.83
CA GLU A 51 17.91 -3.57 -29.59
C GLU A 51 17.26 -4.94 -29.77
N ASP A 52 17.97 -5.88 -30.40
CA ASP A 52 17.61 -7.28 -30.63
C ASP A 52 18.32 -8.23 -29.64
N ALA A 53 19.19 -7.72 -28.76
CA ALA A 53 19.92 -8.55 -27.82
C ALA A 53 18.98 -9.33 -26.89
N VAL A 54 19.26 -10.60 -26.62
CA VAL A 54 18.63 -11.31 -25.51
C VAL A 54 19.21 -10.80 -24.22
N ILE A 55 18.35 -10.52 -23.26
CA ILE A 55 18.72 -10.00 -21.94
C ILE A 55 18.35 -11.04 -20.90
N GLU A 56 19.23 -11.23 -19.92
CA GLU A 56 19.00 -12.05 -18.74
C GLU A 56 19.29 -11.21 -17.49
N LEU A 57 18.33 -11.20 -16.58
CA LEU A 57 18.49 -10.66 -15.23
C LEU A 57 19.10 -11.78 -14.39
N LEU A 58 20.28 -11.55 -13.80
CA LEU A 58 20.94 -12.54 -12.95
C LEU A 58 20.27 -12.66 -11.58
N ASP A 59 19.62 -11.57 -11.15
CA ASP A 59 18.72 -11.50 -10.01
C ASP A 59 17.49 -10.70 -10.43
N ASP A 60 16.32 -11.35 -10.42
CA ASP A 60 15.03 -10.76 -10.75
C ASP A 60 14.17 -10.49 -9.51
N SER A 61 14.74 -10.62 -8.31
CA SER A 61 14.00 -10.40 -7.06
C SER A 61 13.39 -8.99 -7.00
N GLU A 62 14.12 -7.97 -7.46
CA GLU A 62 13.64 -6.58 -7.61
C GLU A 62 12.55 -6.41 -8.68
N ALA A 63 12.31 -7.39 -9.55
CA ALA A 63 11.25 -7.39 -10.56
C ALA A 63 9.97 -8.11 -10.10
N ARG A 64 9.99 -8.79 -8.95
CA ARG A 64 8.83 -9.55 -8.42
C ARG A 64 7.59 -8.69 -8.18
N TYR A 65 7.81 -7.45 -7.76
CA TYR A 65 6.74 -6.51 -7.46
C TYR A 65 6.88 -5.23 -8.28
N VAL A 66 5.76 -4.52 -8.48
CA VAL A 66 5.74 -3.24 -9.21
C VAL A 66 6.62 -2.15 -8.56
N SER A 67 6.94 -2.28 -7.27
CA SER A 67 7.86 -1.38 -6.54
C SER A 67 8.57 -2.09 -5.38
N ARG A 68 9.64 -1.46 -4.87
CA ARG A 68 10.41 -1.94 -3.69
C ARG A 68 9.55 -2.11 -2.43
N GLY A 69 8.41 -1.40 -2.36
CA GLY A 69 7.46 -1.57 -1.25
C GLY A 69 7.03 -3.02 -1.10
N GLY A 70 6.80 -3.73 -2.21
CA GLY A 70 6.37 -5.13 -2.15
C GLY A 70 7.39 -6.04 -1.46
N LEU A 71 8.68 -5.86 -1.73
CA LEU A 71 9.74 -6.63 -1.07
C LEU A 71 9.83 -6.33 0.44
N LYS A 72 9.62 -5.07 0.82
CA LYS A 72 9.59 -4.66 2.23
C LYS A 72 8.44 -5.34 2.96
N LEU A 73 7.23 -5.29 2.40
CA LEU A 73 6.06 -5.92 3.00
C LEU A 73 6.19 -7.44 3.03
N GLU A 74 6.69 -8.07 1.96
CA GLU A 74 6.90 -9.53 1.93
C GLU A 74 7.80 -9.99 3.09
N ALA A 75 8.91 -9.29 3.30
CA ALA A 75 9.83 -9.61 4.37
C ALA A 75 9.22 -9.33 5.75
N ALA A 76 8.43 -8.26 5.90
CA ALA A 76 7.70 -7.95 7.13
C ALA A 76 6.66 -9.03 7.47
N LEU A 77 5.85 -9.47 6.49
CA LEU A 77 4.87 -10.55 6.66
C LEU A 77 5.54 -11.84 7.14
N LYS A 78 6.68 -12.21 6.55
CA LYS A 78 7.49 -13.37 6.97
C LYS A 78 8.02 -13.20 8.40
N GLN A 79 8.53 -12.01 8.73
CA GLN A 79 9.09 -11.72 10.04
C GLN A 79 8.06 -11.86 11.17
N VAL A 80 6.82 -11.43 10.94
CA VAL A 80 5.75 -11.55 11.95
C VAL A 80 4.93 -12.85 11.82
N GLY A 81 5.24 -13.70 10.84
CA GLY A 81 4.52 -14.96 10.59
C GLY A 81 3.06 -14.76 10.18
N LEU A 82 2.72 -13.66 9.53
CA LEU A 82 1.35 -13.33 9.13
C LEU A 82 1.03 -13.90 7.75
N SER A 83 0.07 -14.83 7.69
CA SER A 83 -0.56 -15.23 6.43
C SER A 83 -1.65 -14.23 6.05
N VAL A 84 -1.66 -13.80 4.80
CA VAL A 84 -2.69 -12.90 4.24
C VAL A 84 -3.67 -13.62 3.31
N ALA A 85 -3.52 -14.94 3.15
CA ALA A 85 -4.39 -15.73 2.29
C ALA A 85 -5.86 -15.60 2.74
N GLY A 86 -6.72 -15.18 1.83
CA GLY A 86 -8.16 -14.98 2.08
C GLY A 86 -8.51 -13.73 2.89
N LEU A 87 -7.54 -12.89 3.26
CA LEU A 87 -7.80 -11.66 4.02
C LEU A 87 -8.28 -10.52 3.11
N ARG A 88 -9.14 -9.65 3.66
CA ARG A 88 -9.44 -8.34 3.08
C ARG A 88 -8.48 -7.31 3.67
N CYS A 89 -7.77 -6.60 2.81
CA CYS A 89 -6.71 -5.69 3.22
C CYS A 89 -7.01 -4.23 2.86
N LEU A 90 -6.60 -3.31 3.73
CA LEU A 90 -6.54 -1.88 3.47
C LEU A 90 -5.08 -1.46 3.28
N ASP A 91 -4.76 -0.83 2.15
CA ASP A 91 -3.43 -0.30 1.82
C ASP A 91 -3.46 1.23 1.80
N VAL A 92 -2.97 1.87 2.86
CA VAL A 92 -2.97 3.34 2.99
C VAL A 92 -1.65 3.90 2.44
N GLY A 93 -1.75 4.74 1.42
CA GLY A 93 -0.58 5.20 0.65
C GLY A 93 -0.22 4.24 -0.48
N GLN A 94 -1.23 3.77 -1.22
CA GLN A 94 -1.08 2.72 -2.25
C GLN A 94 0.01 3.05 -3.29
N SER A 95 0.13 4.32 -3.70
CA SER A 95 1.08 4.85 -4.66
C SER A 95 1.18 3.98 -5.93
N THR A 96 2.36 3.50 -6.32
CA THR A 96 2.55 2.59 -7.45
C THR A 96 1.92 1.21 -7.24
N GLY A 97 1.62 0.83 -5.99
CA GLY A 97 0.92 -0.40 -5.62
C GLY A 97 1.83 -1.52 -5.13
N GLY A 98 3.04 -1.23 -4.63
CA GLY A 98 3.98 -2.27 -4.20
C GLY A 98 3.45 -3.16 -3.06
N PHE A 99 2.81 -2.56 -2.05
CA PHE A 99 2.19 -3.29 -0.94
C PHE A 99 0.98 -4.10 -1.44
N THR A 100 0.08 -3.46 -2.18
CA THR A 100 -1.03 -4.12 -2.88
C THR A 100 -0.58 -5.35 -3.68
N ASP A 101 0.44 -5.24 -4.52
CA ASP A 101 0.97 -6.35 -5.33
C ASP A 101 1.48 -7.50 -4.45
N CYS A 102 2.22 -7.18 -3.38
CA CYS A 102 2.65 -8.17 -2.40
C CYS A 102 1.47 -8.91 -1.76
N LEU A 103 0.42 -8.19 -1.36
CA LEU A 103 -0.77 -8.78 -0.75
C LEU A 103 -1.51 -9.71 -1.72
N LEU A 104 -1.71 -9.28 -2.97
CA LEU A 104 -2.39 -10.07 -3.99
C LEU A 104 -1.62 -11.35 -4.34
N GLN A 105 -0.29 -11.27 -4.49
CA GLN A 105 0.56 -12.43 -4.76
C GLN A 105 0.62 -13.38 -3.56
N ALA A 106 0.50 -12.86 -2.34
CA ALA A 106 0.42 -13.65 -1.11
C ALA A 106 -0.98 -14.21 -0.81
N GLY A 107 -1.96 -13.98 -1.68
CA GLY A 107 -3.28 -14.60 -1.65
C GLY A 107 -4.37 -13.81 -0.94
N ALA A 108 -4.20 -12.50 -0.73
CA ALA A 108 -5.27 -11.65 -0.23
C ALA A 108 -6.54 -11.78 -1.10
N GLN A 109 -7.70 -11.83 -0.46
CA GLN A 109 -9.00 -11.92 -1.13
C GLN A 109 -9.29 -10.62 -1.89
N ALA A 110 -9.04 -9.49 -1.26
CA ALA A 110 -9.26 -8.16 -1.82
C ALA A 110 -8.33 -7.14 -1.17
N VAL A 111 -7.96 -6.11 -1.92
CA VAL A 111 -7.18 -4.97 -1.44
C VAL A 111 -7.89 -3.68 -1.81
N VAL A 112 -8.26 -2.90 -0.80
CA VAL A 112 -8.72 -1.52 -0.99
C VAL A 112 -7.52 -0.62 -0.73
N GLY A 113 -7.09 0.11 -1.75
CA GLY A 113 -6.00 1.06 -1.65
C GLY A 113 -6.50 2.50 -1.58
N VAL A 114 -5.92 3.30 -0.70
CA VAL A 114 -6.21 4.73 -0.56
C VAL A 114 -4.98 5.53 -0.91
N ASP A 115 -5.12 6.54 -1.76
CA ASP A 115 -4.04 7.48 -2.10
C ASP A 115 -4.52 8.93 -2.19
N VAL A 116 -3.64 9.85 -1.81
CA VAL A 116 -3.89 11.30 -1.91
C VAL A 116 -3.63 11.85 -3.31
N GLY A 117 -2.77 11.18 -4.09
CA GLY A 117 -2.47 11.51 -5.47
C GLY A 117 -3.47 10.89 -6.44
N SER A 118 -3.21 11.09 -7.73
CA SER A 118 -4.01 10.54 -8.84
C SER A 118 -3.13 9.80 -9.84
N ALA A 119 -3.69 8.76 -10.46
CA ALA A 119 -3.11 7.95 -11.53
C ALA A 119 -1.73 7.34 -11.22
N GLN A 120 -1.43 7.00 -9.96
CA GLN A 120 -0.14 6.41 -9.58
C GLN A 120 -0.12 4.88 -9.66
N LEU A 121 -1.28 4.23 -9.47
CA LEU A 121 -1.36 2.77 -9.41
C LEU A 121 -0.98 2.12 -10.76
N HIS A 122 -0.13 1.09 -10.68
CA HIS A 122 0.30 0.36 -11.87
C HIS A 122 -0.89 -0.21 -12.66
N PRO A 123 -0.91 -0.12 -14.02
CA PRO A 123 -2.06 -0.52 -14.83
C PRO A 123 -2.54 -1.96 -14.60
N SER A 124 -1.61 -2.90 -14.38
CA SER A 124 -1.98 -4.29 -14.10
C SER A 124 -2.74 -4.47 -12.79
N LEU A 125 -2.40 -3.68 -11.75
CA LEU A 125 -3.08 -3.71 -10.46
C LEU A 125 -4.43 -3.01 -10.54
N ARG A 126 -4.50 -1.90 -11.30
CA ARG A 126 -5.78 -1.21 -11.55
C ARG A 126 -6.78 -2.08 -12.31
N ALA A 127 -6.31 -3.01 -13.13
CA ALA A 127 -7.14 -3.96 -13.86
C ALA A 127 -7.44 -5.26 -13.09
N ASP A 128 -6.84 -5.48 -11.91
CA ASP A 128 -7.10 -6.68 -11.12
C ASP A 128 -8.46 -6.54 -10.41
N PRO A 129 -9.41 -7.47 -10.59
CA PRO A 129 -10.75 -7.37 -10.02
C PRO A 129 -10.77 -7.42 -8.48
N ARG A 130 -9.67 -7.82 -7.84
CA ARG A 130 -9.53 -7.85 -6.37
C ARG A 130 -9.09 -6.50 -5.81
N VAL A 131 -8.82 -5.50 -6.65
CA VAL A 131 -8.28 -4.20 -6.24
C VAL A 131 -9.32 -3.11 -6.43
N LEU A 132 -9.60 -2.38 -5.35
CA LEU A 132 -10.30 -1.09 -5.41
C LEU A 132 -9.29 0.03 -5.13
N CYS A 133 -9.16 0.96 -6.06
CA CYS A 133 -8.27 2.12 -5.91
C CYS A 133 -9.10 3.37 -5.64
N VAL A 134 -8.91 3.94 -4.45
CA VAL A 134 -9.59 5.16 -4.01
C VAL A 134 -8.58 6.31 -4.00
N GLU A 135 -8.63 7.13 -5.05
CA GLU A 135 -7.70 8.25 -5.26
C GLU A 135 -8.29 9.59 -4.81
N SER A 136 -7.43 10.60 -4.66
CA SER A 136 -7.82 11.96 -4.23
C SER A 136 -8.49 12.02 -2.85
N VAL A 137 -8.24 11.01 -2.01
CA VAL A 137 -8.79 10.94 -0.64
C VAL A 137 -7.69 11.23 0.37
N ASN A 138 -7.98 12.15 1.29
CA ASN A 138 -7.07 12.45 2.39
C ASN A 138 -7.19 11.38 3.48
N ALA A 139 -6.14 10.59 3.65
CA ALA A 139 -6.11 9.52 4.66
C ALA A 139 -6.35 10.02 6.11
N ARG A 140 -6.20 11.32 6.39
CA ARG A 140 -6.49 11.94 7.70
C ARG A 140 -7.98 12.06 8.00
N THR A 141 -8.81 12.10 6.98
CA THR A 141 -10.28 12.25 7.08
C THR A 141 -11.00 11.06 6.49
N LEU A 142 -10.27 9.97 6.23
CA LEU A 142 -10.80 8.75 5.63
C LEU A 142 -11.94 8.20 6.50
N SER A 143 -13.10 8.04 5.89
CA SER A 143 -14.28 7.49 6.52
C SER A 143 -14.80 6.26 5.77
N ALA A 144 -15.66 5.50 6.44
CA ALA A 144 -16.47 4.46 5.83
C ALA A 144 -17.22 4.99 4.59
N SER A 145 -17.85 6.16 4.72
CA SER A 145 -18.64 6.77 3.66
C SER A 145 -17.81 7.11 2.43
N ASP A 146 -16.56 7.54 2.59
CA ASP A 146 -15.66 7.79 1.45
C ASP A 146 -15.37 6.52 0.66
N LEU A 147 -15.17 5.39 1.36
CA LEU A 147 -14.93 4.10 0.72
C LEU A 147 -16.19 3.56 0.03
N ILE A 148 -17.36 3.73 0.65
CA ILE A 148 -18.66 3.34 0.08
C ILE A 148 -18.96 4.15 -1.18
N ALA A 149 -18.77 5.48 -1.13
CA ALA A 149 -18.98 6.34 -2.29
C ALA A 149 -18.06 5.96 -3.44
N ALA A 150 -16.77 5.76 -3.15
CA ALA A 150 -15.80 5.30 -4.15
C ALA A 150 -16.15 3.91 -4.72
N TYR A 151 -16.74 3.03 -3.91
CA TYR A 151 -17.25 1.74 -4.37
C TYR A 151 -18.46 1.89 -5.30
N ALA A 152 -19.43 2.73 -4.96
CA ALA A 152 -20.61 2.98 -5.79
C ALA A 152 -20.26 3.58 -7.17
N ASP A 153 -19.20 4.40 -7.22
CA ASP A 153 -18.69 4.99 -8.45
C ASP A 153 -17.72 4.05 -9.22
N SER A 154 -17.33 2.92 -8.61
CA SER A 154 -16.49 1.90 -9.24
C SER A 154 -17.31 1.08 -10.22
N THR A 155 -17.47 1.59 -11.44
CA THR A 155 -18.08 0.86 -12.56
C THR A 155 -17.11 -0.20 -13.10
N GLY A 156 -17.10 -1.37 -12.47
CA GLY A 156 -16.40 -2.56 -12.97
C GLY A 156 -17.37 -3.49 -13.69
N ASP A 157 -17.10 -3.81 -14.96
CA ASP A 157 -17.89 -4.74 -15.80
C ASP A 157 -18.12 -6.14 -15.17
N GLU A 158 -17.42 -6.54 -14.10
CA GLU A 158 -17.58 -7.85 -13.41
C GLU A 158 -17.23 -7.80 -11.89
N GLY A 159 -17.25 -6.63 -11.25
CA GLY A 159 -16.76 -6.46 -9.86
C GLY A 159 -17.80 -6.74 -8.77
N HIS A 160 -18.21 -7.99 -8.56
CA HIS A 160 -19.11 -8.34 -7.46
C HIS A 160 -18.39 -8.28 -6.09
N PHE A 161 -18.66 -7.26 -5.29
CA PHE A 161 -18.72 -7.42 -3.83
C PHE A 161 -20.19 -7.31 -3.42
N ASP A 162 -20.88 -8.45 -3.34
CA ASP A 162 -22.22 -8.49 -2.76
C ASP A 162 -22.12 -8.18 -1.26
N LEU A 163 -22.91 -7.18 -0.84
CA LEU A 163 -23.12 -6.80 0.56
C LEU A 163 -24.42 -7.36 1.13
N GLU A 164 -25.06 -8.32 0.46
CA GLU A 164 -26.33 -8.89 0.94
C GLU A 164 -26.32 -10.41 0.80
N GLU A 165 -26.23 -11.10 1.93
CA GLU A 165 -26.98 -12.34 2.20
C GLU A 165 -26.86 -12.60 3.70
N ASP A 166 -27.72 -11.94 4.49
CA ASP A 166 -28.29 -12.47 5.74
C ASP A 166 -29.22 -11.42 6.38
N SER A 167 -30.47 -11.34 5.92
CA SER A 167 -31.63 -11.24 6.83
C SER A 167 -32.93 -11.46 6.08
N GLU A 168 -33.44 -12.68 6.18
CA GLU A 168 -34.83 -12.97 5.86
C GLU A 168 -35.78 -12.27 6.84
N THR A 169 -36.89 -11.75 6.29
CA THR A 169 -38.19 -11.43 6.93
C THR A 169 -38.27 -10.23 7.90
N PHE A 170 -39.15 -9.25 7.59
CA PHE A 170 -40.55 -9.21 8.07
C PHE A 170 -41.36 -8.11 7.35
N GLU A 171 -42.65 -8.38 7.17
CA GLU A 171 -43.64 -7.60 6.42
C GLU A 171 -44.19 -6.37 7.19
N ASP A 172 -44.61 -5.36 6.42
CA ASP A 172 -45.95 -4.71 6.45
C ASP A 172 -46.21 -3.32 7.13
N PHE A 173 -47.07 -2.54 6.43
CA PHE A 173 -47.97 -1.41 6.80
C PHE A 173 -47.63 0.10 6.67
N ASP A 174 -48.27 0.70 5.64
CA ASP A 174 -49.16 1.89 5.53
C ASP A 174 -48.72 3.39 5.65
N ASP A 175 -49.22 4.13 4.65
CA ASP A 175 -49.29 5.59 4.41
C ASP A 175 -49.91 6.43 5.54
N VAL A 176 -49.34 7.62 5.82
CA VAL A 176 -50.09 8.89 6.11
C VAL A 176 -49.22 10.13 5.78
N GLU A 177 -49.72 11.02 4.91
CA GLU A 177 -49.22 12.39 4.68
C GLU A 177 -49.63 13.37 5.79
N GLY A 178 -48.76 14.33 6.14
CA GLY A 178 -49.15 15.49 6.97
C GLY A 178 -48.05 16.50 7.29
N ASP A 179 -48.16 17.67 6.65
CA ASP A 179 -47.83 19.06 7.07
C ASP A 179 -46.52 19.38 7.84
N SER A 180 -45.72 20.29 7.27
CA SER A 180 -44.53 20.92 7.86
C SER A 180 -44.89 22.21 8.65
N PRO A 181 -44.15 22.54 9.74
CA PRO A 181 -43.28 23.73 9.62
C PRO A 181 -41.98 23.70 10.47
N ASP A 182 -40.96 24.37 9.93
CA ASP A 182 -39.85 25.10 10.55
C ASP A 182 -39.28 24.66 11.92
N ASP A 183 -38.06 24.13 11.88
CA ASP A 183 -36.94 24.31 12.83
C ASP A 183 -36.10 23.02 12.86
N ASP A 184 -35.18 22.85 11.91
CA ASP A 184 -33.93 22.08 12.03
C ASP A 184 -33.21 22.05 10.68
N GLU A 185 -32.55 23.16 10.31
CA GLU A 185 -31.54 23.21 9.25
C GLU A 185 -30.23 22.52 9.73
N ALA A 186 -30.40 21.34 10.34
CA ALA A 186 -29.37 20.49 10.94
C ALA A 186 -29.68 18.99 10.85
N ALA A 187 -30.81 18.58 10.26
CA ALA A 187 -31.26 17.19 10.28
C ALA A 187 -31.68 16.68 8.89
N GLU A 188 -30.76 16.69 7.93
CA GLU A 188 -30.86 15.80 6.76
C GLU A 188 -29.48 15.44 6.20
N LEU A 189 -28.58 15.03 7.11
CA LEU A 189 -27.58 14.01 6.76
C LEU A 189 -28.39 12.73 6.54
N ALA A 190 -28.84 12.54 5.30
CA ALA A 190 -29.50 11.34 4.81
C ALA A 190 -28.87 10.13 5.48
N ALA A 191 -29.71 9.39 6.21
CA ALA A 191 -29.30 8.22 6.98
C ALA A 191 -28.42 7.32 6.11
N LEU A 192 -27.14 7.25 6.47
CA LEU A 192 -26.21 6.28 5.92
C LEU A 192 -26.80 4.88 6.14
N PRO A 193 -26.73 3.96 5.15
CA PRO A 193 -27.30 2.64 5.30
C PRO A 193 -26.72 1.93 6.54
N PRO A 194 -27.56 1.22 7.32
CA PRO A 194 -27.13 0.53 8.52
C PRO A 194 -26.40 -0.76 8.14
N GLU A 195 -25.11 -0.66 7.82
CA GLU A 195 -24.02 -1.64 8.02
C GLU A 195 -22.94 -1.48 6.95
N PHE A 196 -22.13 -0.42 7.07
CA PHE A 196 -20.72 -0.58 6.77
C PHE A 196 -20.01 -0.92 8.09
N ALA A 197 -20.00 -2.21 8.42
CA ALA A 197 -19.11 -2.74 9.43
C ALA A 197 -17.70 -2.82 8.82
N PRO A 198 -16.71 -2.10 9.34
CA PRO A 198 -15.43 -1.97 8.66
C PRO A 198 -14.70 -3.33 8.55
N PRO A 199 -14.50 -3.91 7.34
CA PRO A 199 -14.23 -5.33 7.22
C PRO A 199 -12.79 -5.66 6.80
N PHE A 200 -11.79 -4.89 7.24
CA PHE A 200 -10.40 -5.24 6.96
C PHE A 200 -9.81 -6.13 8.06
N ASP A 201 -9.24 -7.26 7.67
CA ASP A 201 -8.50 -8.16 8.55
C ASP A 201 -7.07 -7.65 8.77
N LEU A 202 -6.54 -6.94 7.76
CA LEU A 202 -5.20 -6.38 7.74
C LEU A 202 -5.21 -4.94 7.23
N LEU A 203 -4.57 -4.04 7.98
CA LEU A 203 -4.24 -2.68 7.55
C LEU A 203 -2.73 -2.58 7.34
N VAL A 204 -2.32 -2.22 6.14
CA VAL A 204 -0.93 -1.86 5.83
C VAL A 204 -0.82 -0.39 5.44
N ALA A 205 0.34 0.21 5.66
CA ALA A 205 0.59 1.58 5.21
C ALA A 205 2.07 1.82 4.88
N ASP A 206 2.32 2.56 3.80
CA ASP A 206 3.63 3.07 3.39
C ASP A 206 3.52 4.58 3.10
N LEU A 207 3.55 5.38 4.17
CA LEU A 207 3.27 6.81 4.07
C LEU A 207 4.55 7.64 3.89
N SER A 208 4.44 8.72 3.14
CA SER A 208 5.51 9.71 2.97
C SER A 208 5.01 11.12 3.26
N PHE A 209 5.87 11.98 3.81
CA PHE A 209 5.56 13.39 4.13
C PHE A 209 4.44 13.61 5.16
N ILE A 210 4.02 12.56 5.87
CA ILE A 210 3.00 12.63 6.92
C ILE A 210 3.38 11.68 8.05
N SER A 211 3.11 12.09 9.29
CA SER A 211 3.23 11.21 10.45
C SER A 211 2.03 10.28 10.53
N GLN A 212 2.28 9.01 10.81
CA GLN A 212 1.23 8.02 10.99
C GLN A 212 0.27 8.37 12.13
N THR A 213 0.70 9.14 13.14
CA THR A 213 -0.17 9.57 14.25
C THR A 213 -1.34 10.44 13.79
N LEU A 214 -1.26 11.04 12.59
CA LEU A 214 -2.32 11.85 12.00
C LEU A 214 -3.26 11.04 11.10
N VAL A 215 -2.90 9.80 10.77
CA VAL A 215 -3.61 8.95 9.80
C VAL A 215 -4.27 7.75 10.49
N LEU A 216 -3.57 7.13 11.44
CA LEU A 216 -4.09 5.99 12.19
C LEU A 216 -5.44 6.26 12.87
N PRO A 217 -5.74 7.45 13.43
CA PRO A 217 -7.05 7.72 14.03
C PRO A 217 -8.23 7.57 13.06
N ALA A 218 -8.03 7.83 11.76
CA ALA A 218 -9.04 7.65 10.74
C ALA A 218 -9.05 6.22 10.17
N ALA A 219 -7.89 5.60 10.05
CA ALA A 219 -7.75 4.29 9.40
C ALA A 219 -8.02 3.09 10.35
N VAL A 220 -7.64 3.17 11.63
CA VAL A 220 -7.83 2.08 12.62
C VAL A 220 -9.30 1.76 12.92
N PRO A 221 -10.24 2.72 12.92
CA PRO A 221 -11.67 2.40 12.94
C PRO A 221 -12.08 1.43 11.84
N LEU A 222 -11.39 1.43 10.69
CA LEU A 222 -11.68 0.55 9.55
C LEU A 222 -11.16 -0.89 9.71
N LEU A 223 -10.38 -1.18 10.75
CA LEU A 223 -9.86 -2.51 11.05
C LEU A 223 -10.88 -3.31 11.88
N LYS A 224 -11.11 -4.58 11.55
CA LYS A 224 -11.97 -5.47 12.34
C LYS A 224 -11.43 -5.66 13.75
N ALA A 225 -12.32 -5.99 14.69
CA ALA A 225 -11.93 -6.51 16.00
C ALA A 225 -11.00 -7.74 15.81
N GLY A 226 -9.89 -7.78 16.55
CA GLY A 226 -8.87 -8.81 16.38
C GLY A 226 -8.01 -8.70 15.11
N GLY A 227 -8.25 -7.73 14.23
CA GLY A 227 -7.47 -7.45 13.03
C GLY A 227 -6.07 -6.92 13.32
N THR A 228 -5.22 -6.90 12.28
CA THR A 228 -3.79 -6.58 12.41
C THR A 228 -3.41 -5.32 11.64
N LEU A 229 -2.66 -4.43 12.29
CA LEU A 229 -1.95 -3.32 11.67
C LEU A 229 -0.50 -3.75 11.41
N LEU A 230 0.00 -3.58 10.19
CA LEU A 230 1.41 -3.77 9.85
C LEU A 230 1.87 -2.63 8.93
N THR A 231 2.58 -1.65 9.49
CA THR A 231 2.87 -0.39 8.79
C THR A 231 4.37 -0.08 8.78
N LEU A 232 4.84 0.48 7.66
CA LEU A 232 6.22 0.91 7.46
C LEU A 232 6.41 2.33 8.00
N VAL A 233 7.26 2.46 9.00
CA VAL A 233 7.63 3.67 9.70
C VAL A 233 8.89 4.28 9.09
N LYS A 234 8.76 5.54 8.68
CA LYS A 234 9.84 6.36 8.13
C LYS A 234 10.16 7.50 9.10
N PRO A 235 11.19 7.36 9.97
CA PRO A 235 11.48 8.31 11.03
C PRO A 235 11.57 9.78 10.56
N GLN A 236 12.05 10.03 9.35
CA GLN A 236 12.16 11.38 8.77
C GLN A 236 10.82 12.10 8.57
N PHE A 237 9.70 11.38 8.49
CA PHE A 237 8.35 11.95 8.41
C PHE A 237 7.61 11.97 9.75
N GLU A 238 8.17 11.25 10.73
CA GLU A 238 7.67 11.23 12.09
C GLU A 238 8.28 12.40 12.90
N LEU A 239 9.55 12.74 12.66
CA LEU A 239 10.27 13.74 13.44
C LEU A 239 9.95 15.18 13.01
N GLN A 240 10.20 16.13 13.92
CA GLN A 240 9.97 17.55 13.69
C GLN A 240 11.15 18.21 12.95
N PRO A 241 10.94 19.37 12.29
CA PRO A 241 12.03 20.17 11.74
C PRO A 241 13.08 20.48 12.81
N GLY A 242 14.35 20.15 12.53
CA GLY A 242 15.47 20.28 13.49
C GLY A 242 15.92 18.96 14.12
N GLN A 243 15.08 17.93 14.12
CA GLN A 243 15.46 16.55 14.50
C GLN A 243 15.94 15.73 13.29
N VAL A 244 15.67 16.22 12.09
CA VAL A 244 16.09 15.62 10.82
C VAL A 244 17.29 16.39 10.25
N GLY A 245 18.34 15.68 9.86
CA GLY A 245 19.57 16.27 9.33
C GLY A 245 19.40 16.81 7.89
N LYS A 246 20.49 17.41 7.37
CA LYS A 246 20.54 17.85 5.96
C LYS A 246 20.18 16.70 5.02
N GLY A 247 19.33 17.00 4.03
CA GLY A 247 18.88 16.02 3.04
C GLY A 247 17.74 15.12 3.52
N GLY A 248 17.11 15.40 4.67
CA GLY A 248 16.00 14.59 5.17
C GLY A 248 16.45 13.29 5.84
N ILE A 249 17.73 13.18 6.22
CA ILE A 249 18.31 11.96 6.79
C ILE A 249 18.35 12.06 8.31
N VAL A 250 17.82 11.04 8.99
CA VAL A 250 17.90 10.91 10.45
C VAL A 250 19.26 10.30 10.81
N LYS A 251 20.11 11.10 11.45
CA LYS A 251 21.51 10.71 11.77
C LYS A 251 21.69 10.28 13.21
N ASP A 252 20.86 10.76 14.13
CA ASP A 252 20.95 10.46 15.55
C ASP A 252 20.10 9.21 15.86
N PRO A 253 20.72 8.07 16.22
CA PRO A 253 19.99 6.86 16.53
C PRO A 253 19.05 6.98 17.74
N ALA A 254 19.29 7.95 18.65
CA ALA A 254 18.40 8.19 19.78
C ALA A 254 16.99 8.63 19.32
N MET A 255 16.88 9.22 18.13
CA MET A 255 15.59 9.63 17.58
C MET A 255 14.70 8.43 17.23
N TYR A 256 15.26 7.26 16.91
CA TYR A 256 14.46 6.07 16.60
C TYR A 256 13.63 5.60 17.80
N ALA A 257 14.20 5.63 19.00
CA ALA A 257 13.49 5.28 20.23
C ALA A 257 12.35 6.26 20.54
N ILE A 258 12.54 7.56 20.24
CA ILE A 258 11.49 8.58 20.39
C ILE A 258 10.34 8.31 19.42
N VAL A 259 10.64 7.98 18.16
CA VAL A 259 9.64 7.63 17.15
C VAL A 259 8.87 6.38 17.54
N GLU A 260 9.57 5.31 17.94
CA GLU A 260 8.96 4.07 18.40
C GLU A 260 8.00 4.33 19.58
N GLN A 261 8.46 5.02 20.61
CA GLN A 261 7.64 5.30 21.80
C GLN A 261 6.37 6.06 21.44
N ARG A 262 6.48 7.10 20.61
CA ARG A 262 5.32 7.90 20.19
C ARG A 262 4.31 7.08 19.38
N LEU A 263 4.77 6.19 18.51
CA LEU A 263 3.87 5.33 17.73
C LEU A 263 3.23 4.25 18.59
N ARG A 264 3.93 3.73 19.60
CA ARG A 264 3.35 2.82 20.60
C ARG A 264 2.25 3.51 21.40
N GLU A 265 2.46 4.74 21.84
CA GLU A 265 1.45 5.55 22.53
C GLU A 265 0.24 5.83 21.64
N ALA A 266 0.47 6.19 20.36
CA ALA A 266 -0.60 6.40 19.40
C ALA A 266 -1.41 5.12 19.15
N CYS A 267 -0.76 3.96 19.04
CA CYS A 267 -1.43 2.67 18.93
C CYS A 267 -2.28 2.37 20.18
N ALA A 268 -1.71 2.55 21.38
CA ALA A 268 -2.41 2.30 22.63
C ALA A 268 -3.66 3.20 22.79
N ALA A 269 -3.58 4.46 22.35
CA ALA A 269 -4.73 5.37 22.34
C ALA A 269 -5.85 4.99 21.37
N LEU A 270 -5.58 4.05 20.45
CA LEU A 270 -6.52 3.52 19.45
C LEU A 270 -6.87 2.05 19.71
N ASP A 271 -6.71 1.58 20.96
CA ASP A 271 -6.98 0.20 21.39
C ASP A 271 -6.21 -0.87 20.60
N LEU A 272 -5.02 -0.51 20.12
CA LEU A 272 -4.08 -1.43 19.47
C LEU A 272 -2.99 -1.86 20.46
N THR A 273 -2.75 -3.17 20.52
CA THR A 273 -1.61 -3.75 21.25
C THR A 273 -0.46 -3.99 20.29
N VAL A 274 0.65 -3.27 20.44
CA VAL A 274 1.86 -3.45 19.61
C VAL A 274 2.53 -4.78 19.93
N THR A 275 2.64 -5.66 18.94
CA THR A 275 3.22 -7.01 19.06
C THR A 275 4.65 -7.08 18.56
N ALA A 276 5.06 -6.20 17.63
CA ALA A 276 6.43 -6.16 17.11
C ALA A 276 6.86 -4.76 16.67
N TRP A 277 8.16 -4.50 16.80
CA TRP A 277 8.88 -3.37 16.22
C TRP A 277 10.23 -3.89 15.71
N PHE A 278 10.53 -3.70 14.43
CA PHE A 278 11.75 -4.24 13.82
C PHE A 278 12.19 -3.43 12.60
N ASP A 279 13.44 -3.60 12.19
CA ASP A 279 14.02 -2.97 11.00
C ASP A 279 13.33 -3.39 9.71
N SER A 280 13.09 -2.44 8.80
CA SER A 280 12.80 -2.79 7.41
C SER A 280 14.00 -3.56 6.83
N PRO A 281 13.80 -4.79 6.33
CA PRO A 281 14.90 -5.62 5.81
C PRO A 281 15.59 -5.01 4.59
N ILE A 282 14.96 -4.02 3.97
CA ILE A 282 15.45 -3.29 2.80
C ILE A 282 15.53 -1.81 3.17
N GLU A 283 16.72 -1.23 3.03
CA GLU A 283 16.96 0.19 3.31
C GLU A 283 16.17 1.11 2.38
N GLY A 284 15.75 2.27 2.92
CA GLY A 284 15.08 3.33 2.16
C GLY A 284 15.92 3.79 0.96
N GLY A 285 15.28 4.19 -0.13
CA GLY A 285 15.98 4.66 -1.34
C GLY A 285 16.75 5.97 -1.15
N ASP A 286 16.49 6.68 -0.05
CA ASP A 286 17.11 7.94 0.38
C ASP A 286 18.22 7.74 1.42
N GLY A 287 18.49 6.49 1.83
CA GLY A 287 19.47 6.15 2.85
C GLY A 287 18.97 6.29 4.29
N ASN A 288 17.67 6.54 4.50
CA ASN A 288 17.07 6.46 5.83
C ASN A 288 16.88 5.01 6.26
N ARG A 289 17.14 4.77 7.55
CA ARG A 289 16.74 3.54 8.22
C ARG A 289 15.24 3.60 8.51
N GLU A 290 14.52 2.58 8.09
CA GLU A 290 13.07 2.46 8.23
C GLU A 290 12.74 1.25 9.11
N PHE A 291 11.53 1.24 9.69
CA PHE A 291 11.09 0.22 10.63
C PHE A 291 9.69 -0.27 10.27
N PHE A 292 9.32 -1.47 10.70
CA PHE A 292 7.92 -1.88 10.75
C PHE A 292 7.44 -1.89 12.18
N ILE A 293 6.18 -1.50 12.37
CA ILE A 293 5.42 -1.71 13.60
C ILE A 293 4.23 -2.61 13.29
N CYS A 294 4.07 -3.65 14.11
CA CYS A 294 2.94 -4.57 14.05
C CYS A 294 2.11 -4.43 15.31
N ALA A 295 0.79 -4.30 15.17
CA ALA A 295 -0.13 -4.19 16.30
C ALA A 295 -1.44 -4.93 16.02
N ARG A 296 -2.12 -5.35 17.09
CA ARG A 296 -3.39 -6.07 17.01
C ARG A 296 -4.49 -5.25 17.66
N LYS A 297 -5.64 -5.12 16.98
CA LYS A 297 -6.84 -4.50 17.55
C LYS A 297 -7.47 -5.44 18.56
N ALA A 298 -7.96 -4.87 19.66
CA ALA A 298 -8.74 -5.62 20.63
C ALA A 298 -9.89 -6.37 19.94
N GLY A 299 -10.17 -7.58 20.42
CA GLY A 299 -11.24 -8.45 19.95
C GLY A 299 -12.55 -8.18 20.70
#